data_AF-A0A1V5QQF4-F1
#
_entry.id   AF-A0A1V5QQF4-F1
#
_cell.length_a   1.000
_cell.length_b   1.000
_cell.length_c   1.000
_cell.angle_alpha   90.00
_cell.angle_beta   90.00
_cell.angle_gamma   90.00
#
_symmetry.space_group_name_H-M   'P 1'
#
loop_
_entity.id
_entity.type
_entity.pdbx_description
1 polymer ?
#
loop_
_entity_poly.entity_id
_entity_poly.type
_entity_poly.pdbx_seq_one_letter_code
_entity_poly.pdbx_strand_id
1 'polypeptide(L)'
;MSILRKRAMFRGKVNKASLNISNTRGTSKVGANIMAQEKLKRVMEQRKKGVKGLVRKAASPEAVKRLSRLRQYQLQKAKEAEQKVRRSFSKKSLKGIHPLFEKISTGDIVSVRSSGRGLKRYNGMIIDANQSILWLRTMDGKKLPLNMRVIDKVTLQRK
;
A
#
# COMPACT_ATOMS: atom_id res chain seq x y z
N MET A 1 10.04 -79.49 -48.43
CA MET A 1 10.14 -78.20 -49.14
C MET A 1 8.73 -77.82 -49.60
N SER A 2 8.07 -76.75 -49.19
CA SER A 2 8.57 -75.45 -48.73
C SER A 2 7.58 -74.82 -47.73
N ILE A 3 8.11 -74.51 -46.55
CA ILE A 3 7.53 -73.60 -45.57
C ILE A 3 7.78 -72.19 -46.11
N LEU A 4 6.95 -71.68 -47.02
CA LEU A 4 6.98 -70.27 -47.44
C LEU A 4 5.83 -70.01 -48.42
N ARG A 5 5.05 -68.96 -48.13
CA ARG A 5 3.86 -68.44 -48.88
C ARG A 5 2.58 -69.18 -48.44
N LYS A 6 1.71 -68.64 -47.59
CA LYS A 6 1.09 -67.32 -47.68
C LYS A 6 0.62 -66.88 -46.29
N ARG A 7 1.48 -66.17 -45.54
CA ARG A 7 1.05 -65.23 -44.48
C ARG A 7 0.39 -64.04 -45.17
N ALA A 8 -0.88 -64.15 -45.53
CA ALA A 8 -1.61 -63.08 -46.21
C ALA A 8 -3.11 -63.12 -45.89
N MET A 9 -3.50 -63.05 -44.62
CA MET A 9 -4.91 -62.81 -44.24
C MET A 9 -5.10 -62.10 -42.89
N PHE A 10 -4.24 -61.13 -42.53
CA PHE A 10 -4.57 -60.16 -41.48
C PHE A 10 -3.87 -58.82 -41.75
N ARG A 11 -4.31 -58.11 -42.80
CA ARG A 11 -4.14 -56.65 -42.90
C ARG A 11 -5.53 -56.05 -42.75
N GLY A 12 -5.98 -55.94 -41.51
CA GLY A 12 -7.14 -55.12 -41.18
C GLY A 12 -6.89 -53.70 -41.69
N LYS A 13 -7.81 -53.19 -42.51
CA LYS A 13 -7.86 -51.77 -42.88
C LYS A 13 -7.90 -50.96 -41.58
N VAL A 14 -6.78 -50.34 -41.23
CA VAL A 14 -6.75 -49.39 -40.12
C VAL A 14 -7.55 -48.18 -40.58
N ASN A 15 -8.74 -47.99 -40.01
CA ASN A 15 -9.60 -46.85 -40.32
C ASN A 15 -8.82 -45.56 -40.01
N LYS A 16 -8.65 -44.67 -41.00
CA LYS A 16 -8.04 -43.34 -40.80
C LYS A 16 -8.76 -42.51 -39.73
N ALA A 17 -10.00 -42.86 -39.40
CA ALA A 17 -10.77 -42.26 -38.31
C ALA A 17 -10.22 -42.59 -36.90
N SER A 18 -9.58 -43.75 -36.68
CA SER A 18 -9.03 -44.11 -35.36
C SER A 18 -7.65 -43.49 -35.08
N LEU A 19 -6.96 -42.95 -36.10
CA LEU A 19 -5.71 -42.21 -35.95
C LEU A 19 -5.90 -40.74 -35.54
N ASN A 20 -7.12 -40.18 -35.68
CA ASN A 20 -7.42 -38.81 -35.27
C ASN A 20 -7.82 -38.66 -33.80
N ILE A 21 -8.04 -39.76 -33.07
CA ILE A 21 -8.46 -39.73 -31.66
C ILE A 21 -7.26 -39.58 -30.72
N SER A 22 -6.04 -39.91 -31.16
CA SER A 22 -4.83 -39.80 -30.33
C SER A 22 -4.24 -38.38 -30.24
N ASN A 23 -4.69 -37.43 -31.05
CA ASN A 23 -4.12 -36.07 -31.07
C ASN A 23 -4.88 -35.04 -30.22
N THR A 24 -5.96 -35.41 -29.54
CA THR A 24 -6.74 -34.46 -28.69
C THR A 24 -6.40 -34.52 -27.20
N ARG A 25 -5.50 -35.42 -26.77
CA ARG A 25 -5.03 -35.51 -25.37
C ARG A 25 -3.67 -34.83 -25.14
N GLY A 26 -3.44 -33.68 -25.77
CA GLY A 26 -2.12 -33.04 -25.80
C GLY A 26 -2.06 -31.55 -25.50
N THR A 27 -3.18 -30.86 -25.24
CA THR A 27 -3.08 -29.49 -24.75
C THR A 27 -2.96 -29.55 -23.24
N SER A 28 -1.73 -29.38 -22.74
CA SER A 28 -1.49 -29.14 -21.31
C SER A 28 -2.48 -28.08 -20.81
N LYS A 29 -2.92 -28.16 -19.55
CA LYS A 29 -3.80 -27.13 -18.94
C LYS A 29 -3.28 -25.71 -19.21
N VAL A 30 -1.97 -25.56 -19.35
CA VAL A 30 -1.25 -24.35 -19.76
C VAL A 30 -1.59 -23.93 -21.20
N GLY A 31 -1.50 -24.83 -22.19
CA GLY A 31 -1.86 -24.52 -23.59
C GLY A 31 -3.33 -24.17 -23.80
N ALA A 32 -4.25 -24.83 -23.08
CA ALA A 32 -5.67 -24.47 -23.09
C ALA A 32 -5.91 -23.07 -22.49
N ASN A 33 -5.18 -22.71 -21.44
CA ASN A 33 -5.26 -21.39 -20.81
C ASN A 33 -4.70 -20.29 -21.72
N ILE A 34 -3.57 -20.54 -22.39
CA ILE A 34 -2.95 -19.62 -23.35
C ILE A 34 -3.90 -19.34 -24.52
N MET A 35 -4.50 -20.38 -25.10
CA MET A 35 -5.49 -20.22 -26.18
C MET A 35 -6.76 -19.49 -25.73
N ALA A 36 -7.23 -19.72 -24.50
CA ALA A 36 -8.36 -19.00 -23.93
C ALA A 36 -8.04 -17.51 -23.73
N GLN A 37 -6.84 -17.19 -23.26
CA GLN A 37 -6.36 -15.81 -23.09
C GLN A 37 -6.19 -15.09 -24.43
N GLU A 38 -5.65 -15.75 -25.45
CA GLU A 38 -5.52 -15.17 -26.79
C GLU A 38 -6.88 -14.93 -27.46
N LYS A 39 -7.82 -15.88 -27.33
CA LYS A 39 -9.20 -15.70 -27.80
C LYS A 39 -9.87 -14.54 -27.08
N LEU A 40 -9.70 -14.43 -25.76
CA LEU A 40 -10.23 -13.32 -24.97
C LEU A 40 -9.61 -11.98 -25.41
N LYS A 41 -8.31 -11.95 -25.69
CA LYS A 41 -7.59 -10.76 -26.16
C LYS A 41 -8.05 -10.31 -27.55
N ARG A 42 -8.27 -11.24 -28.48
CA ARG A 42 -8.84 -10.94 -29.81
C ARG A 42 -10.29 -10.43 -29.73
N VAL A 43 -11.13 -11.02 -28.87
CA VAL A 43 -12.50 -10.55 -28.64
C VAL A 43 -12.52 -9.16 -28.00
N MET A 44 -11.58 -8.89 -27.10
CA MET A 44 -11.38 -7.58 -26.48
C MET A 44 -10.98 -6.50 -27.49
N GLU A 45 -10.02 -6.80 -28.37
CA GLU A 45 -9.58 -5.91 -29.47
C GLU A 45 -10.69 -5.65 -30.49
N GLN A 46 -11.36 -6.70 -30.97
CA GLN A 46 -12.45 -6.59 -31.95
C GLN A 46 -13.65 -5.78 -31.45
N ARG A 47 -13.93 -5.83 -30.14
CA ARG A 47 -15.11 -5.15 -29.57
C ARG A 47 -14.86 -3.71 -29.14
N LYS A 48 -13.63 -3.17 -29.25
CA LYS A 48 -13.21 -1.84 -28.73
C LYS A 48 -13.68 -1.56 -27.29
N LYS A 49 -14.03 -2.60 -26.52
CA LYS A 49 -14.59 -2.51 -25.18
C LYS A 49 -13.53 -3.06 -24.25
N GLY A 50 -12.74 -2.16 -23.66
CA GLY A 50 -11.71 -2.53 -22.69
C GLY A 50 -12.28 -3.31 -21.50
N VAL A 51 -11.41 -3.78 -20.60
CA VAL A 51 -11.75 -4.64 -19.44
C VAL A 51 -12.98 -4.13 -18.67
N LYS A 52 -13.12 -2.81 -18.58
CA LYS A 52 -14.25 -2.09 -17.96
C LYS A 52 -15.62 -2.41 -18.58
N GLY A 53 -15.67 -2.64 -19.90
CA GLY A 53 -16.89 -3.02 -20.63
C GLY A 53 -17.25 -4.50 -20.48
N LEU A 54 -16.26 -5.37 -20.28
CA LEU A 54 -16.46 -6.79 -20.00
C LEU A 54 -16.95 -7.01 -18.56
N VAL A 55 -16.36 -6.32 -17.58
CA VAL A 55 -16.85 -6.31 -16.19
C VAL A 55 -18.29 -5.81 -16.10
N ARG A 56 -18.67 -4.79 -16.88
CA ARG A 56 -20.07 -4.30 -16.93
C ARG A 56 -21.07 -5.30 -17.53
N LYS A 57 -20.62 -6.20 -18.40
CA LYS A 57 -21.46 -7.23 -19.02
C LYS A 57 -21.50 -8.53 -18.23
N ALA A 58 -20.40 -8.88 -17.56
CA ALA A 58 -20.26 -10.11 -16.79
C ALA A 58 -20.73 -9.97 -15.34
N ALA A 59 -20.64 -8.77 -14.76
CA ALA A 59 -21.09 -8.50 -13.40
C ALA A 59 -22.51 -7.91 -13.40
N SER A 60 -23.32 -8.30 -12.41
CA SER A 60 -24.61 -7.67 -12.14
C SER A 60 -24.45 -6.15 -11.98
N PRO A 61 -25.41 -5.32 -12.44
CA PRO A 61 -25.42 -3.87 -12.20
C PRO A 61 -25.22 -3.51 -10.73
N GLU A 62 -25.72 -4.35 -9.82
CA GLU A 62 -25.56 -4.18 -8.37
C GLU A 62 -24.11 -4.39 -7.92
N ALA A 63 -23.43 -5.41 -8.46
CA ALA A 63 -22.02 -5.65 -8.17
C ALA A 63 -21.13 -4.50 -8.66
N VAL A 64 -21.43 -3.92 -9.83
CA VAL A 64 -20.73 -2.73 -10.35
C VAL A 64 -20.93 -1.52 -9.42
N LYS A 65 -22.16 -1.28 -8.95
CA LYS A 65 -22.48 -0.22 -7.98
C LYS A 65 -21.78 -0.44 -6.63
N ARG A 66 -21.69 -1.69 -6.16
CA ARG A 66 -20.98 -2.04 -4.92
C ARG A 66 -19.48 -1.75 -5.04
N LEU A 67 -18.88 -2.13 -6.17
CA LEU A 67 -17.46 -1.87 -6.44
C LEU A 67 -17.15 -0.37 -6.54
N SER A 68 -18.02 0.43 -7.16
CA SER A 68 -17.82 1.88 -7.20
C SER A 68 -17.89 2.53 -5.82
N ARG A 69 -18.86 2.12 -4.99
CA ARG A 69 -18.97 2.58 -3.59
C ARG A 69 -17.74 2.19 -2.76
N LEU A 70 -17.28 0.95 -2.85
CA LEU A 70 -16.08 0.49 -2.16
C LEU A 70 -14.85 1.30 -2.57
N ARG A 71 -14.68 1.57 -3.86
CA ARG A 71 -13.58 2.41 -4.35
C ARG A 71 -13.64 3.83 -3.78
N GLN A 72 -14.82 4.45 -3.77
CA GLN A 72 -15.01 5.78 -3.18
C GLN A 72 -14.66 5.79 -1.69
N TYR A 73 -15.13 4.80 -0.95
CA TYR A 73 -14.84 4.64 0.48
C TYR A 73 -13.33 4.51 0.75
N GLN A 74 -12.62 3.68 -0.02
CA GLN A 74 -11.17 3.51 0.13
C GLN A 74 -10.41 4.81 -0.14
N LEU A 75 -10.80 5.55 -1.19
CA LEU A 75 -10.22 6.87 -1.48
C LEU A 75 -10.49 7.88 -0.38
N GLN A 76 -11.69 7.89 0.18
CA GLN A 76 -12.03 8.76 1.30
C GLN A 76 -11.21 8.41 2.54
N LYS A 77 -11.09 7.12 2.88
CA LYS A 77 -10.28 6.65 4.01
C LYS A 77 -8.81 7.00 3.87
N ALA A 78 -8.25 6.87 2.66
CA ALA A 78 -6.89 7.29 2.37
C ALA A 78 -6.71 8.81 2.61
N LYS A 79 -7.62 9.64 2.10
CA LYS A 79 -7.61 11.10 2.32
C LYS A 79 -7.73 11.47 3.80
N GLU A 80 -8.60 10.80 4.54
CA GLU A 80 -8.75 11.00 6.00
C GLU A 80 -7.44 10.67 6.74
N ALA A 81 -6.80 9.55 6.39
CA ALA A 81 -5.51 9.16 6.96
C ALA A 81 -4.41 10.18 6.63
N GLU A 82 -4.31 10.62 5.38
CA GLU A 82 -3.37 11.65 4.95
C GLU A 82 -3.60 12.98 5.69
N GLN A 83 -4.84 13.42 5.84
CA GLN A 83 -5.16 14.64 6.58
C GLN A 83 -4.82 14.51 8.07
N LYS A 84 -5.10 13.36 8.68
CA LYS A 84 -4.75 13.10 10.08
C LYS A 84 -3.22 13.16 10.29
N VAL A 85 -2.47 12.56 9.37
CA VAL A 85 -1.01 12.62 9.33
C VAL A 85 -0.54 14.07 9.17
N ARG A 86 -1.05 14.80 8.18
CA ARG A 86 -0.69 16.22 7.96
C ARG A 86 -0.96 17.09 9.19
N ARG A 87 -2.08 16.88 9.89
CA ARG A 87 -2.40 17.58 11.15
C ARG A 87 -1.47 17.21 12.31
N SER A 88 -0.95 15.97 12.35
CA SER A 88 0.04 15.58 13.36
C SER A 88 1.45 16.11 13.09
N PHE A 89 1.77 16.42 11.83
CA PHE A 89 3.07 16.93 11.40
C PHE A 89 3.10 18.46 11.18
N SER A 90 2.00 19.18 11.41
CA SER A 90 1.99 20.63 11.28
C SER A 90 2.82 21.26 12.40
N LYS A 91 4.06 21.60 12.06
CA LYS A 91 4.95 22.36 12.93
C LYS A 91 4.38 23.76 13.15
N LYS A 92 3.90 24.01 14.37
CA LYS A 92 3.57 25.36 14.84
C LYS A 92 4.84 26.04 15.32
N SER A 93 5.10 27.23 14.82
CA SER A 93 6.17 28.10 15.33
C SER A 93 5.82 28.56 16.73
N LEU A 94 6.80 28.57 17.63
CA LEU A 94 6.67 29.08 19.00
C LEU A 94 7.20 30.52 19.13
N LYS A 95 7.52 31.17 18.00
CA LYS A 95 7.93 32.57 17.91
C LYS A 95 6.78 33.47 18.36
N GLY A 96 6.88 34.02 19.57
CA GLY A 96 5.87 34.88 20.21
C GLY A 96 5.38 34.38 21.57
N ILE A 97 5.66 33.13 21.92
CA ILE A 97 5.31 32.59 23.26
C ILE A 97 6.36 33.01 24.28
N HIS A 98 7.64 32.88 23.92
CA HIS A 98 8.76 33.25 24.77
C HIS A 98 9.97 33.64 23.90
N PRO A 99 10.81 34.60 24.32
CA PRO A 99 12.01 35.01 23.58
C PRO A 99 12.95 33.84 23.26
N LEU A 100 13.03 32.84 24.16
CA LEU A 100 13.87 31.65 23.98
C LEU A 100 13.44 30.73 22.82
N PHE A 101 12.25 30.92 22.25
CA PHE A 101 11.69 30.06 21.20
C PHE A 101 11.72 30.67 19.79
N GLU A 102 12.47 31.74 19.57
CA GLU A 102 12.45 32.48 18.29
C GLU A 102 12.71 31.59 17.06
N LYS A 103 13.56 30.56 17.19
CA LYS A 103 13.92 29.62 16.13
C LYS A 103 13.44 28.18 16.41
N ILE A 104 12.43 28.03 17.25
CA ILE A 104 11.97 26.73 17.74
C ILE A 104 10.50 26.53 17.37
N SER A 105 10.18 25.34 16.88
CA SER A 105 8.82 24.92 16.57
C SER A 105 8.42 23.67 17.37
N THR A 106 7.12 23.41 17.42
CA THR A 106 6.60 22.10 17.85
C THR A 106 7.14 20.99 16.96
N GLY A 107 7.46 19.84 17.56
CA GLY A 107 8.11 18.71 16.88
C GLY A 107 9.62 18.80 16.77
N ASP A 108 10.25 19.89 17.22
CA ASP A 108 11.71 20.00 17.26
C ASP A 108 12.30 19.32 18.50
N ILE A 109 13.45 18.68 18.33
CA ILE A 109 14.21 18.07 19.44
C ILE A 109 15.08 19.16 20.06
N VAL A 110 14.94 19.35 21.37
CA VAL A 110 15.62 20.40 22.10
C VAL A 110 16.27 19.86 23.37
N SER A 111 17.30 20.56 23.81
CA SER A 111 17.88 20.49 25.16
C SER A 111 17.48 21.74 25.92
N VAL A 112 16.75 21.56 27.02
CA VAL A 112 16.26 22.60 27.92
C VAL A 112 17.09 22.59 29.20
N ARG A 113 17.66 23.74 29.56
CA ARG A 113 18.33 23.95 30.85
C ARG A 113 17.39 24.69 31.79
N SER A 114 17.22 24.17 33.00
CA SER A 114 16.45 24.80 34.06
C SER A 114 17.34 25.14 35.27
N SER A 115 17.16 26.35 35.80
CA SER A 115 17.80 26.91 37.00
C SER A 115 16.95 26.76 38.27
N GLY A 116 15.97 25.86 38.27
CA GLY A 116 15.22 25.53 39.49
C GLY A 116 16.11 24.98 40.61
N ARG A 117 15.53 24.42 41.68
CA ARG A 117 16.28 23.77 42.78
C ARG A 117 17.21 22.66 42.23
N GLY A 118 18.45 23.04 41.89
CA GLY A 118 19.42 22.25 41.14
C GLY A 118 19.39 22.51 39.61
N LEU A 119 20.59 22.62 39.01
CA LEU A 119 20.75 22.77 37.55
C LEU A 119 20.31 21.47 36.85
N LYS A 120 19.12 21.47 36.24
CA LYS A 120 18.57 20.30 35.54
C LYS A 120 18.58 20.51 34.03
N ARG A 121 18.91 19.45 33.29
CA ARG A 121 18.85 19.42 31.83
C ARG A 121 17.82 18.39 31.38
N TYR A 122 16.97 18.78 30.44
CA TYR A 122 15.93 17.93 29.87
C TYR A 122 16.09 17.88 28.36
N ASN A 123 16.14 16.67 27.81
CA ASN A 123 16.25 16.45 26.37
C ASN A 123 14.96 15.81 25.85
N GLY A 124 14.44 16.32 24.76
CA GLY A 124 13.24 15.76 24.15
C GLY A 124 12.60 16.65 23.10
N MET A 125 11.47 16.18 22.58
CA MET A 125 10.72 16.87 21.53
C MET A 125 9.69 17.81 22.14
N ILE A 126 9.58 19.04 21.66
CA ILE A 126 8.53 19.95 22.12
C ILE A 126 7.18 19.50 21.55
N ILE A 127 6.24 19.24 22.43
CA ILE A 127 4.86 18.90 22.05
C ILE A 127 4.06 20.20 21.88
N ASP A 128 4.16 21.08 22.86
CA ASP A 128 3.42 22.33 22.94
C ASP A 128 4.11 23.29 23.92
N ALA A 129 3.79 24.57 23.85
CA ALA A 129 4.24 25.56 24.80
C ALA A 129 3.20 26.67 24.99
N ASN A 130 3.17 27.25 26.18
CA ASN A 130 2.52 28.52 26.44
C ASN A 130 3.47 29.41 27.28
N GLN A 131 3.02 30.62 27.64
CA GLN A 131 3.87 31.57 28.37
C GLN A 131 4.35 31.07 29.75
N SER A 132 3.67 30.08 30.33
CA SER A 132 3.95 29.58 31.68
C SER A 132 4.55 28.17 31.72
N ILE A 133 4.23 27.34 30.74
CA ILE A 133 4.55 25.91 30.71
C ILE A 133 5.04 25.50 29.32
N LEU A 134 6.13 24.74 29.30
CA LEU A 134 6.63 24.01 28.15
C LEU A 134 6.32 22.52 28.32
N TRP A 135 5.65 21.91 27.35
CA TRP A 135 5.43 20.47 27.33
C TRP A 135 6.46 19.77 26.45
N LEU A 136 7.27 18.94 27.09
CA LEU A 136 8.34 18.21 26.44
C LEU A 136 8.04 16.71 26.45
N ARG A 137 8.22 16.03 25.31
CA ARG A 137 8.24 14.58 25.23
C ARG A 137 9.67 14.10 25.36
N THR A 138 9.99 13.45 26.47
CA THR A 138 11.29 12.79 26.64
C THR A 138 11.48 11.67 25.61
N MET A 139 12.73 11.25 25.39
CA MET A 139 13.06 10.15 24.46
C MET A 139 12.40 8.83 24.89
N ASP A 140 12.19 8.64 26.20
CA ASP A 140 11.47 7.51 26.78
C ASP A 140 9.94 7.58 26.58
N GLY A 141 9.47 8.60 25.86
CA GLY A 141 8.06 8.80 25.55
C GLY A 141 7.23 9.47 26.64
N LYS A 142 7.79 9.77 27.82
CA LYS A 142 7.10 10.46 28.91
C LYS A 142 6.87 11.94 28.57
N LYS A 143 5.67 12.45 28.90
CA LYS A 143 5.35 13.88 28.81
C LYS A 143 5.76 14.59 30.09
N LEU A 144 6.57 15.63 29.96
CA LEU A 144 7.11 16.41 31.06
C LEU A 144 6.67 17.88 30.93
N PRO A 145 5.87 18.41 31.87
CA PRO A 145 5.62 19.84 31.95
C PRO A 145 6.79 20.54 32.64
N LEU A 146 7.34 21.57 32.02
CA LEU A 146 8.41 22.40 32.55
C LEU A 146 7.88 23.83 32.75
N ASN A 147 8.12 24.41 33.92
CA ASN A 147 7.73 25.80 34.18
C ASN A 147 8.69 26.75 33.46
N MET A 148 8.14 27.63 32.62
CA MET A 148 8.89 28.59 31.81
C MET A 148 9.72 29.56 32.65
N ARG A 149 9.26 29.92 33.85
CA ARG A 149 9.96 30.86 34.74
C ARG A 149 11.33 30.39 35.21
N VAL A 150 11.54 29.07 35.22
CA VAL A 150 12.79 28.45 35.69
C VAL A 150 13.63 27.90 34.53
N ILE A 151 13.26 28.20 33.28
CA ILE A 151 14.02 27.79 32.09
C ILE A 151 15.00 28.91 31.74
N ASP A 152 16.28 28.58 31.74
CA ASP A 152 17.34 29.52 31.37
C ASP A 152 17.57 29.57 29.87
N LYS A 153 17.58 28.38 29.25
CA LYS A 153 18.09 28.20 27.90
C LYS A 153 17.41 27.03 27.24
N VAL A 154 17.02 27.23 25.99
CA VAL A 154 16.53 26.17 25.11
C VAL A 154 17.44 26.14 23.89
N THR A 155 17.97 24.96 23.59
CA THR A 155 18.89 24.74 22.47
C THR A 155 18.30 23.71 21.55
N LEU A 156 18.18 24.06 20.27
CA LEU A 156 17.79 23.11 19.23
C LEU A 156 18.90 22.07 19.07
N GLN A 157 18.56 20.79 19.21
CA GLN A 157 19.48 19.71 18.88
C GLN A 157 19.33 19.42 17.38
N ARG A 158 20.39 19.73 16.63
CA ARG A 158 20.48 19.31 15.22
C ARG A 158 20.71 17.80 15.19
N LYS A 159 20.00 17.12 14.29
CA LYS A 159 20.27 15.71 13.95
C LYS A 159 21.58 15.60 13.18
#